data_AF-A0AB39XNQ7-F1
#
_entry.id   AF-A0AB39XNQ7-F1
#
_cell.length_a   1.000
_cell.length_b   1.000
_cell.length_c   1.000
_cell.angle_alpha   90.00
_cell.angle_beta   90.00
_cell.angle_gamma   90.00
#
_symmetry.space_group_name_H-M   'P 1'
#
loop_
_entity.id
_entity.type
_entity.pdbx_description
1 polymer ?
#
loop_
_entity_poly.entity_id
_entity_poly.type
_entity_poly.pdbx_seq_one_letter_code
_entity_poly.pdbx_strand_id
1 'polypeptide(L)'
;MNNLSRILALATLSAVVIAAPVRADEVKAGDLVISQAWSRATPSGAKVAGGYLTIENKGTAPDKLLSVSAEIAGKADLHEMTTENGVMKMRPLDKGLVIEPGKTVKFAPGGYHLMLQELKAPLKQGDKVPVTLEFERAGKIAVSLDVQGVGAQAPGGGGSMMMKKMPDHSGMKM
;
A
#
# COMPACT_ATOMS: atom_id res chain seq x y z
N MET A 1 48.07 55.64 -12.86
CA MET A 1 47.15 55.77 -11.71
C MET A 1 45.77 55.32 -12.17
N ASN A 2 45.27 54.26 -11.52
CA ASN A 2 43.87 53.83 -11.39
C ASN A 2 43.22 52.99 -12.51
N ASN A 3 43.65 51.74 -12.55
CA ASN A 3 42.88 50.48 -12.44
C ASN A 3 41.38 50.65 -12.12
N LEU A 4 40.48 49.94 -12.81
CA LEU A 4 39.29 49.31 -12.20
C LEU A 4 38.60 48.31 -13.15
N SER A 5 38.51 47.08 -12.65
CA SER A 5 38.08 45.83 -13.26
C SER A 5 36.58 45.79 -13.57
N ARG A 6 36.20 45.22 -14.73
CA ARG A 6 34.81 44.84 -15.04
C ARG A 6 34.59 43.38 -14.62
N ILE A 7 33.86 43.19 -13.52
CA ILE A 7 33.48 41.88 -13.00
C ILE A 7 32.29 41.36 -13.83
N LEU A 8 32.46 40.21 -14.49
CA LEU A 8 31.36 39.41 -15.04
C LEU A 8 30.57 38.79 -13.89
N ALA A 9 29.28 39.11 -13.78
CA ALA A 9 28.35 38.38 -12.92
C ALA A 9 27.55 37.39 -13.77
N LEU A 10 27.96 36.11 -13.79
CA LEU A 10 27.12 35.01 -14.25
C LEU A 10 26.11 34.70 -13.15
N ALA A 11 24.85 35.09 -13.34
CA ALA A 11 23.75 34.68 -12.47
C ALA A 11 23.32 33.26 -12.84
N THR A 12 23.81 32.26 -12.12
CA THR A 12 23.31 30.87 -12.20
C THR A 12 21.95 30.80 -11.48
N LEU A 13 20.87 30.69 -12.26
CA LEU A 13 19.52 30.49 -11.78
C LEU A 13 19.36 29.02 -11.36
N SER A 14 19.61 28.70 -10.08
CA SER A 14 19.34 27.38 -9.52
C SER A 14 17.83 27.16 -9.39
N ALA A 15 17.25 26.37 -10.30
CA ALA A 15 15.87 25.93 -10.19
C ALA A 15 15.73 24.93 -9.02
N VAL A 16 15.12 25.39 -7.93
CA VAL A 16 14.72 24.52 -6.82
C VAL A 16 13.51 23.71 -7.28
N VAL A 17 13.74 22.43 -7.58
CA VAL A 17 12.66 21.46 -7.80
C VAL A 17 12.08 21.12 -6.43
N ILE A 18 10.91 21.66 -6.11
CA ILE A 18 10.15 21.28 -4.93
C ILE A 18 9.53 19.91 -5.24
N ALA A 19 10.17 18.83 -4.78
CA ALA A 19 9.59 17.50 -4.79
C ALA A 19 8.43 17.47 -3.79
N ALA A 20 7.19 17.60 -4.26
CA ALA A 20 6.03 17.33 -3.43
C ALA A 20 6.03 15.84 -3.05
N PRO A 21 5.87 15.49 -1.76
CA PRO A 21 5.73 14.10 -1.39
C PRO A 21 4.46 13.55 -2.04
N VAL A 22 4.60 12.48 -2.83
CA VAL A 22 3.47 11.64 -3.25
C VAL A 22 2.79 11.16 -1.97
N ARG A 23 1.68 11.81 -1.59
CA ARG A 23 0.79 11.30 -0.56
C ARG A 23 0.03 10.15 -1.20
N ALA A 24 0.05 8.97 -0.59
CA ALA A 24 -0.91 7.94 -0.92
C ALA A 24 -2.31 8.56 -0.81
N ASP A 25 -3.13 8.42 -1.84
CA ASP A 25 -4.41 9.11 -1.95
C ASP A 25 -5.32 8.74 -0.76
N GLU A 26 -5.72 9.75 0.01
CA GLU A 26 -6.66 9.61 1.11
C GLU A 26 -8.09 9.71 0.54
N VAL A 27 -8.90 8.68 0.77
CA VAL A 27 -10.30 8.64 0.36
C VAL A 27 -11.18 8.93 1.58
N LYS A 28 -12.05 9.94 1.48
CA LYS A 28 -12.99 10.30 2.53
C LYS A 28 -14.42 9.92 2.14
N ALA A 29 -15.16 9.35 3.07
CA ALA A 29 -16.57 9.02 2.89
C ALA A 29 -17.33 9.26 4.20
N GLY A 30 -18.05 10.37 4.27
CA GLY A 30 -18.58 10.87 5.53
C GLY A 30 -17.43 11.08 6.52
N ASP A 31 -17.55 10.44 7.70
CA ASP A 31 -16.54 10.51 8.75
C ASP A 31 -15.43 9.44 8.62
N LEU A 32 -15.52 8.54 7.64
CA LEU A 32 -14.49 7.55 7.39
C LEU A 32 -13.36 8.14 6.56
N VAL A 33 -12.14 7.85 6.97
CA VAL A 33 -10.91 8.20 6.26
C VAL A 33 -10.16 6.91 5.94
N ILE A 34 -10.01 6.61 4.66
CA ILE A 34 -9.28 5.45 4.16
C ILE A 34 -7.98 5.94 3.55
N SER A 35 -6.86 5.36 3.96
CA SER A 35 -5.54 5.81 3.52
C SER A 35 -4.57 4.63 3.41
N GLN A 36 -3.39 4.91 2.85
CA GLN A 36 -2.29 3.94 2.79
C GLN A 36 -2.72 2.62 2.14
N ALA A 37 -3.47 2.70 1.05
CA ALA A 37 -4.05 1.53 0.37
C ALA A 37 -3.04 0.91 -0.61
N TRP A 38 -2.69 -0.35 -0.42
CA TRP A 38 -1.65 -1.04 -1.19
C TRP A 38 -1.84 -2.54 -1.25
N SER A 39 -1.14 -3.18 -2.19
CA SER A 39 -1.03 -4.64 -2.30
C SER A 39 0.42 -5.03 -2.58
N ARG A 40 0.77 -6.30 -2.37
CA ARG A 40 2.02 -6.85 -2.90
C ARG A 40 1.85 -7.24 -4.37
N ALA A 41 2.91 -7.05 -5.14
CA ALA A 41 3.05 -7.69 -6.44
C ALA A 41 3.03 -9.21 -6.26
N THR A 42 2.47 -9.90 -7.25
CA THR A 42 2.35 -11.35 -7.22
C THR A 42 3.27 -11.99 -8.26
N PRO A 43 3.87 -13.15 -7.97
CA PRO A 43 4.53 -13.96 -8.99
C PRO A 43 3.58 -14.33 -10.14
N SER A 44 4.15 -14.67 -11.29
CA SER A 44 3.36 -15.19 -12.41
C SER A 44 2.61 -16.47 -12.00
N GLY A 45 1.33 -16.57 -12.38
CA GLY A 45 0.46 -17.71 -12.05
C GLY A 45 -0.13 -17.70 -10.64
N ALA A 46 0.19 -16.72 -9.78
CA ALA A 46 -0.43 -16.57 -8.48
C ALA A 46 -1.96 -16.45 -8.57
N LYS A 47 -2.66 -17.14 -7.68
CA LYS A 47 -4.13 -17.13 -7.61
C LYS A 47 -4.68 -16.27 -6.48
N VAL A 48 -3.80 -15.74 -5.63
CA VAL A 48 -4.16 -14.98 -4.43
C VAL A 48 -3.28 -13.76 -4.26
N ALA A 49 -3.85 -12.69 -3.73
CA ALA A 49 -3.15 -11.48 -3.30
C ALA A 49 -3.74 -10.93 -1.99
N GLY A 50 -2.89 -10.27 -1.20
CA GLY A 50 -3.29 -9.54 -0.01
C GLY A 50 -3.35 -8.04 -0.28
N GLY A 51 -4.49 -7.42 0.01
CA GLY A 51 -4.67 -5.97 0.04
C GLY A 51 -4.65 -5.43 1.47
N TYR A 52 -4.11 -4.22 1.62
CA TYR A 52 -3.83 -3.58 2.89
C TYR A 52 -4.19 -2.09 2.81
N LEU A 53 -4.65 -1.52 3.92
CA LEU A 53 -5.08 -0.13 4.02
C LEU A 53 -5.27 0.25 5.49
N THR A 54 -5.50 1.52 5.76
CA THR A 54 -5.88 2.01 7.09
C THR A 54 -7.25 2.66 7.00
N ILE A 55 -8.16 2.31 7.90
CA ILE A 55 -9.49 2.91 8.04
C ILE A 55 -9.53 3.63 9.38
N GLU A 56 -9.82 4.92 9.38
CA GLU A 56 -10.08 5.71 10.57
C GLU A 56 -11.54 6.16 10.56
N ASN A 57 -12.24 5.96 11.67
CA ASN A 57 -13.59 6.49 11.86
C ASN A 57 -13.49 7.76 12.74
N LYS A 58 -13.67 8.93 12.14
CA LYS A 58 -13.64 10.24 12.84
C LYS A 58 -15.01 10.66 13.38
N GLY A 59 -16.03 9.83 13.19
CA GLY A 59 -17.41 10.13 13.54
C GLY A 59 -17.71 9.76 14.98
N THR A 60 -18.99 9.87 15.34
CA THR A 60 -19.51 9.56 16.67
C THR A 60 -20.29 8.24 16.73
N ALA A 61 -20.47 7.56 15.60
CA ALA A 61 -21.19 6.29 15.49
C ALA A 61 -20.31 5.21 14.84
N PRO A 62 -20.42 3.93 15.25
CA PRO A 62 -19.69 2.85 14.61
C PRO A 62 -20.18 2.65 13.18
N ASP A 63 -19.25 2.30 12.30
CA ASP A 63 -19.55 1.74 10.97
C ASP A 63 -18.92 0.34 10.87
N LYS A 64 -19.37 -0.45 9.91
CA LYS A 64 -18.91 -1.82 9.72
C LYS A 64 -18.57 -2.03 8.26
N LEU A 65 -17.33 -2.44 8.00
CA LEU A 65 -16.92 -2.92 6.69
C LEU A 65 -17.49 -4.33 6.50
N LEU A 66 -18.48 -4.45 5.62
CA LEU A 66 -19.21 -5.70 5.37
C LEU A 66 -18.47 -6.59 4.37
N SER A 67 -18.01 -6.01 3.27
CA SER A 67 -17.46 -6.78 2.16
C SER A 67 -16.42 -5.96 1.37
N VAL A 68 -15.68 -6.67 0.51
CA VAL A 68 -14.78 -6.09 -0.49
C VAL A 68 -15.04 -6.78 -1.83
N SER A 69 -14.92 -6.03 -2.92
CA SER A 69 -14.94 -6.58 -4.28
C SER A 69 -13.84 -5.95 -5.13
N ALA A 70 -13.36 -6.71 -6.12
CA ALA A 70 -12.33 -6.26 -7.05
C ALA A 70 -12.52 -6.98 -8.39
N GLU A 71 -12.54 -6.24 -9.49
CA GLU A 71 -12.76 -6.84 -10.82
C GLU A 71 -11.67 -7.82 -11.24
N ILE A 72 -10.44 -7.62 -10.74
CA ILE A 72 -9.29 -8.50 -11.01
C ILE A 72 -9.38 -9.86 -10.30
N ALA A 73 -10.29 -10.02 -9.33
CA ALA A 73 -10.47 -11.20 -8.52
C ALA A 73 -11.84 -11.85 -8.80
N GLY A 74 -11.91 -13.18 -8.76
CA GLY A 74 -13.20 -13.90 -8.77
C GLY A 74 -13.94 -13.78 -7.43
N LYS A 75 -13.17 -13.68 -6.34
CA LYS A 75 -13.67 -13.53 -4.97
C LYS A 75 -12.77 -12.61 -4.17
N ALA A 76 -13.35 -11.81 -3.27
CA ALA A 76 -12.60 -10.98 -2.34
C ALA A 76 -13.26 -11.02 -0.96
N ASP A 77 -12.48 -11.33 0.08
CA ASP A 77 -12.96 -11.52 1.44
C ASP A 77 -12.15 -10.67 2.44
N LEU A 78 -12.73 -10.41 3.61
CA LEU A 78 -12.02 -9.80 4.74
C LEU A 78 -11.47 -10.90 5.63
N HIS A 79 -10.17 -10.88 5.90
CA HIS A 79 -9.52 -11.92 6.70
C HIS A 79 -8.76 -11.32 7.88
N GLU A 80 -8.65 -12.10 8.96
CA GLU A 80 -7.80 -11.82 10.11
C GLU A 80 -6.76 -12.93 10.27
N MET A 81 -5.57 -12.56 10.73
CA MET A 81 -4.55 -13.49 11.21
C MET A 81 -4.44 -13.40 12.72
N THR A 82 -4.64 -14.51 13.40
CA THR A 82 -4.54 -14.62 14.87
C THR A 82 -3.57 -15.73 15.25
N THR A 83 -2.74 -15.51 16.27
CA THR A 83 -1.94 -16.58 16.85
C THR A 83 -2.74 -17.28 17.93
N GLU A 84 -3.01 -18.57 17.74
CA GLU A 84 -3.69 -19.41 18.72
C GLU A 84 -2.76 -20.59 19.04
N ASN A 85 -2.36 -20.72 20.32
CA ASN A 85 -1.42 -21.75 20.79
C ASN A 85 -0.09 -21.78 20.01
N GLY A 86 0.46 -20.61 19.68
CA GLY A 86 1.70 -20.48 18.91
C GLY A 86 1.55 -20.75 17.40
N VAL A 87 0.35 -21.07 16.93
CA VAL A 87 0.06 -21.30 15.50
C VAL A 87 -0.68 -20.09 14.92
N MET A 88 -0.13 -19.50 13.86
CA MET A 88 -0.86 -18.49 13.09
C MET A 88 -2.02 -19.13 12.34
N LYS A 89 -3.23 -18.66 12.61
CA LYS A 89 -4.46 -19.04 11.93
C LYS A 89 -5.00 -17.86 11.14
N MET A 90 -5.35 -18.11 9.89
CA MET A 90 -6.05 -17.17 9.04
C MET A 90 -7.54 -17.51 9.06
N ARG A 91 -8.41 -16.52 9.28
CA ARG A 91 -9.86 -16.72 9.34
C ARG A 91 -10.59 -15.64 8.54
N PRO A 92 -11.63 -16.00 7.76
CA PRO A 92 -12.52 -15.03 7.16
C PRO A 92 -13.38 -14.33 8.22
N LEU A 93 -13.74 -13.08 7.94
CA LEU A 93 -14.64 -12.26 8.74
C LEU A 93 -15.99 -12.15 8.03
N ASP A 94 -16.77 -13.23 8.03
CA ASP A 94 -18.05 -13.33 7.30
C ASP A 94 -19.10 -12.29 7.75
N LYS A 95 -18.98 -11.80 8.98
CA LYS A 95 -19.85 -10.77 9.55
C LYS A 95 -19.33 -9.35 9.34
N GLY A 96 -18.23 -9.17 8.61
CA GLY A 96 -17.55 -7.90 8.46
C GLY A 96 -16.70 -7.52 9.67
N LEU A 97 -16.18 -6.29 9.65
CA LEU A 97 -15.33 -5.71 10.69
C LEU A 97 -15.87 -4.36 11.14
N VAL A 98 -16.14 -4.22 12.44
CA VAL A 98 -16.61 -2.95 13.03
C VAL A 98 -15.45 -1.98 13.23
N ILE A 99 -15.66 -0.73 12.86
CA ILE A 99 -14.76 0.40 13.08
C ILE A 99 -15.46 1.35 14.05
N GLU A 100 -15.10 1.22 15.33
CA GLU A 100 -15.66 2.04 16.41
C GLU A 100 -15.32 3.54 16.24
N PRO A 101 -16.16 4.45 16.77
CA PRO A 101 -15.91 5.89 16.77
C PRO A 101 -14.52 6.24 17.33
N GLY A 102 -13.81 7.14 16.64
CA GLY A 102 -12.48 7.60 17.04
C GLY A 102 -11.40 6.50 16.97
N LYS A 103 -11.70 5.33 16.39
CA LYS A 103 -10.72 4.24 16.23
C LYS A 103 -10.14 4.20 14.83
N THR A 104 -8.95 3.65 14.78
CA THR A 104 -8.23 3.32 13.56
C THR A 104 -8.03 1.82 13.49
N VAL A 105 -8.43 1.22 12.38
CA VAL A 105 -8.21 -0.18 12.06
C VAL A 105 -7.19 -0.27 10.93
N LYS A 106 -6.12 -1.03 11.16
CA LYS A 106 -5.04 -1.20 10.19
C LYS A 106 -5.08 -2.60 9.59
N PHE A 107 -5.18 -2.65 8.27
CA PHE A 107 -4.99 -3.86 7.48
C PHE A 107 -3.51 -3.93 7.10
N ALA A 108 -2.81 -4.94 7.59
CA ALA A 108 -1.37 -5.09 7.43
C ALA A 108 -0.97 -6.57 7.41
N PRO A 109 0.20 -6.90 6.84
CA PRO A 109 0.73 -8.26 6.90
C PRO A 109 0.78 -8.79 8.35
N GLY A 110 0.19 -9.97 8.58
CA GLY A 110 0.12 -10.59 9.90
C GLY A 110 -1.07 -10.15 10.78
N GLY A 111 -1.95 -9.28 10.29
CA GLY A 111 -3.21 -8.92 10.95
C GLY A 111 -4.39 -8.98 9.97
N TYR A 112 -5.26 -7.96 10.01
CA TYR A 112 -6.35 -7.84 9.03
C TYR A 112 -5.81 -7.65 7.61
N HIS A 113 -6.47 -8.24 6.62
CA HIS A 113 -6.14 -8.06 5.21
C HIS A 113 -7.34 -8.34 4.32
N LEU A 114 -7.33 -7.73 3.14
CA LEU A 114 -8.24 -8.05 2.04
C LEU A 114 -7.66 -9.26 1.31
N MET A 115 -8.37 -10.38 1.28
CA MET A 115 -7.94 -11.57 0.58
C MET A 115 -8.57 -11.58 -0.82
N LEU A 116 -7.78 -11.28 -1.85
CA LEU A 116 -8.19 -11.37 -3.25
C LEU A 116 -7.88 -12.77 -3.76
N GLN A 117 -8.90 -13.51 -4.18
CA GLN A 117 -8.79 -14.89 -4.67
C GLN A 117 -9.21 -15.00 -6.13
N GLU A 118 -8.77 -16.08 -6.77
CA GLU A 118 -9.07 -16.36 -8.17
C GLU A 118 -8.63 -15.20 -9.08
N LEU A 119 -7.40 -14.72 -8.86
CA LEU A 119 -6.84 -13.63 -9.65
C LEU A 119 -6.88 -13.97 -11.15
N LYS A 120 -7.46 -13.05 -11.93
CA LYS A 120 -7.57 -13.13 -13.39
C LYS A 120 -6.25 -12.77 -14.08
N ALA A 121 -5.42 -11.95 -13.42
CA ALA A 121 -4.11 -11.53 -13.88
C ALA A 121 -3.16 -11.29 -12.68
N PRO A 122 -1.83 -11.40 -12.85
CA PRO A 122 -0.88 -11.07 -11.80
C PRO A 122 -0.88 -9.55 -11.50
N LEU A 123 -0.66 -9.19 -10.25
CA LEU A 123 -0.43 -7.81 -9.82
C LEU A 123 1.04 -7.44 -10.04
N LYS A 124 1.33 -6.43 -10.88
CA LYS A 124 2.70 -5.99 -11.13
C LYS A 124 3.01 -4.74 -10.30
N GLN A 125 4.25 -4.63 -9.82
CA GLN A 125 4.68 -3.44 -9.09
C GLN A 125 4.47 -2.18 -9.94
N GLY A 126 3.88 -1.15 -9.34
CA GLY A 126 3.51 0.10 -10.02
C GLY A 126 2.09 0.10 -10.58
N ASP A 127 1.41 -1.05 -10.65
CA ASP A 127 -0.01 -1.10 -10.99
C ASP A 127 -0.87 -0.47 -9.88
N LYS A 128 -2.08 -0.07 -10.29
CA LYS A 128 -3.15 0.33 -9.38
C LYS A 128 -4.30 -0.65 -9.52
N VAL A 129 -4.72 -1.25 -8.41
CA VAL A 129 -5.83 -2.22 -8.38
C VAL A 129 -7.06 -1.56 -7.77
N PRO A 130 -8.11 -1.27 -8.55
CA PRO A 130 -9.35 -0.76 -8.01
C PRO A 130 -10.06 -1.83 -7.18
N VAL A 131 -10.48 -1.45 -5.99
CA VAL A 131 -11.32 -2.26 -5.09
C VAL A 131 -12.50 -1.42 -4.61
N THR A 132 -13.63 -2.07 -4.34
CA THR A 132 -14.78 -1.43 -3.70
C THR A 132 -14.96 -2.02 -2.31
N LEU A 133 -14.95 -1.15 -1.30
CA LEU A 133 -15.25 -1.48 0.08
C LEU A 133 -16.74 -1.17 0.33
N GLU A 134 -17.48 -2.11 0.88
CA GLU A 134 -18.90 -1.92 1.21
C GLU A 134 -19.06 -1.81 2.72
N PHE A 135 -19.46 -0.62 3.17
CA PHE A 135 -19.76 -0.33 4.56
C PHE A 135 -21.27 -0.35 4.82
N GLU A 136 -21.64 -0.73 6.04
CA GLU A 136 -23.03 -0.80 6.48
C GLU A 136 -23.71 0.58 6.45
N ARG A 137 -22.99 1.66 6.77
CA ARG A 137 -23.54 3.02 6.81
C ARG A 137 -22.98 3.93 5.73
N ALA A 138 -21.67 3.97 5.54
CA ALA A 138 -21.04 4.80 4.51
C ALA A 138 -21.28 4.28 3.08
N GLY A 139 -21.80 3.07 2.92
CA GLY A 139 -22.10 2.48 1.62
C GLY A 139 -20.85 2.04 0.87
N LYS A 140 -20.90 2.10 -0.47
CA LYS A 140 -19.82 1.61 -1.35
C LYS A 140 -18.79 2.69 -1.61
N ILE A 141 -17.54 2.39 -1.32
CA ILE A 141 -16.40 3.31 -1.48
C ILE A 141 -15.36 2.67 -2.38
N ALA A 142 -15.02 3.36 -3.47
CA ALA A 142 -13.95 2.95 -4.36
C ALA A 142 -12.59 3.36 -3.79
N VAL A 143 -11.65 2.43 -3.76
CA VAL A 143 -10.28 2.61 -3.27
C VAL A 143 -9.31 2.01 -4.30
N SER A 144 -8.18 2.66 -4.53
CA SER A 144 -7.12 2.12 -5.39
C SER A 144 -5.99 1.57 -4.54
N LEU A 145 -5.66 0.29 -4.68
CA LEU A 145 -4.48 -0.31 -4.04
C LEU A 145 -3.25 -0.09 -4.91
N ASP A 146 -2.25 0.61 -4.38
CA ASP A 146 -0.95 0.75 -5.04
C ASP A 146 -0.13 -0.54 -4.92
N VAL A 147 0.24 -1.17 -6.03
CA VAL A 147 0.97 -2.43 -6.01
C VAL A 147 2.46 -2.18 -5.75
N GLN A 148 2.93 -2.63 -4.58
CA GLN A 148 4.32 -2.56 -4.14
C GLN A 148 5.09 -3.84 -4.49
N GLY A 149 6.40 -3.86 -4.26
CA GLY A 149 7.22 -5.06 -4.49
C GLY A 149 6.75 -6.27 -3.68
N VAL A 150 7.09 -7.48 -4.16
CA VAL A 150 6.63 -8.78 -3.60
C VAL A 150 6.91 -8.91 -2.08
N GLY A 151 8.03 -8.36 -1.60
CA GLY A 151 8.44 -8.41 -0.20
C GLY A 151 8.05 -7.20 0.65
N ALA A 152 7.27 -6.26 0.12
CA ALA A 152 6.94 -5.01 0.82
C ALA A 152 6.18 -5.28 2.14
N GLN A 153 6.49 -4.49 3.16
CA GLN A 153 5.83 -4.55 4.48
C GLN A 153 4.92 -3.34 4.73
N ALA A 154 5.06 -2.27 3.94
CA ALA A 154 4.30 -1.03 4.02
C ALA A 154 4.27 -0.34 2.64
N PRO A 155 3.34 0.61 2.40
CA PRO A 155 3.35 1.43 1.19
C PRO A 155 4.67 2.22 1.08
N GLY A 156 5.20 2.38 -0.13
CA GLY A 156 6.46 3.10 -0.35
C GLY A 156 7.71 2.35 0.14
N GLY A 157 7.55 1.12 0.65
CA GLY A 157 8.63 0.18 0.96
C GLY A 157 9.25 -0.40 -0.31
N GLY A 158 9.69 0.47 -1.23
CA GLY A 158 10.60 0.10 -2.29
C GLY A 158 11.90 -0.36 -1.65
N GLY A 159 12.09 -1.67 -1.59
CA GLY A 159 13.39 -2.24 -1.29
C GLY A 159 14.39 -1.68 -2.29
N SER A 160 15.17 -0.70 -1.86
CA SER A 160 16.47 -0.40 -2.45
C SER A 160 17.33 -1.62 -2.15
N MET A 161 17.12 -2.71 -2.90
CA MET A 161 18.14 -3.73 -3.04
C MET A 161 19.25 -3.06 -3.84
N MET A 162 20.10 -2.34 -3.12
CA MET A 162 21.51 -2.26 -3.47
C MET A 162 21.93 -3.70 -3.75
N MET A 163 22.06 -4.03 -5.04
CA MET A 163 22.85 -5.17 -5.45
C MET A 163 24.22 -4.95 -4.82
N LYS A 164 24.45 -5.58 -3.67
CA LYS A 164 25.77 -5.69 -3.10
C LYS A 164 26.53 -6.57 -4.08
N LYS A 165 27.21 -5.89 -5.01
CA LYS A 165 28.11 -6.45 -6.01
C LYS A 165 28.88 -7.60 -5.36
N MET A 166 28.55 -8.83 -5.76
CA MET A 166 29.34 -10.00 -5.37
C MET A 166 30.77 -9.75 -5.86
N PRO A 167 31.80 -9.94 -5.01
CA PRO A 167 33.17 -9.95 -5.50
C PRO A 167 33.32 -11.09 -6.50
N ASP A 168 33.77 -10.72 -7.69
CA ASP A 168 34.21 -11.65 -8.72
C ASP A 168 35.41 -12.45 -8.17
N HIS A 169 35.26 -13.77 -8.04
CA HIS A 169 36.36 -14.68 -7.71
C HIS A 169 36.96 -15.29 -8.99
N SER A 170 37.10 -14.49 -10.04
CA SER A 170 37.91 -14.83 -11.21
C SER A 170 39.33 -14.28 -11.02
N GLY A 171 40.19 -14.98 -10.29
CA GLY A 171 41.56 -14.52 -10.17
C GLY A 171 42.53 -15.17 -9.18
N MET A 172 42.53 -16.50 -9.01
CA MET A 172 43.74 -17.17 -8.52
C MET A 172 44.13 -18.31 -9.47
N LYS A 173 44.95 -17.96 -10.46
CA LYS A 173 45.94 -18.86 -11.06
C LYS A 173 47.26 -18.61 -10.34
N MET A 174 47.79 -19.65 -9.69
CA MET A 174 49.17 -20.18 -9.72
C MET A 174 49.30 -21.18 -8.57
#